data_AF-A0A914J9L9-F1
#
_entry.id   AF-A0A914J9L9-F1
#
_cell.length_a   1.000
_cell.length_b   1.000
_cell.length_c   1.000
_cell.angle_alpha   90.00
_cell.angle_beta   90.00
_cell.angle_gamma   90.00
#
_symmetry.space_group_name_H-M   'P 1'
#
loop_
_entity.id
_entity.type
_entity.pdbx_description
1 polymer ?
#
loop_
_entity_poly.entity_id
_entity_poly.type
_entity_poly.pdbx_seq_one_letter_code
_entity_poly.pdbx_strand_id
1 'polypeptide(L)'
;MSRRSKFALEETLVAITPLQLDPAHADEIIQIARQAPSLQSGSENDIDGIHILRFKTLVELYHDDPSLLDKILVELVDCLISQVVLSENPEDLLNQSSIMSLILLKVVTVVRGYKTIIRLLPHEVYLLPKLLALLENYSKLEKFTELEYEAICMLLVWFMIVCRNPFDFNLFAQEDEGKRHELAKYGTSIIQSLDSYLNLEMNNSNAKLQMVKLIQRIGLIYLKPKPANWRYKCGVRSLEENLKIVEPKMENISQETDEVAELDPETQKLIDTILKSLLIGIQDKENNVRTSAAKGI
;
A
#
# COMPACT_ATOMS: atom_id res chain seq x y z
N MET A 1 -25.82 -52.31 26.34
CA MET A 1 -25.05 -52.99 25.27
C MET A 1 -25.50 -52.41 23.94
N SER A 2 -24.82 -51.38 23.45
CA SER A 2 -23.62 -51.46 22.60
C SER A 2 -23.99 -51.46 21.12
N ARG A 3 -23.94 -50.25 20.53
CA ARG A 3 -23.69 -49.92 19.10
C ARG A 3 -23.76 -48.39 18.93
N ARG A 4 -22.96 -47.66 19.70
CA ARG A 4 -22.69 -46.21 19.55
C ARG A 4 -21.24 -45.97 19.92
N SER A 5 -20.27 -46.37 19.08
CA SER A 5 -18.87 -45.95 19.32
C SER A 5 -17.86 -46.15 18.16
N LYS A 6 -18.25 -46.19 16.87
CA LYS A 6 -17.23 -46.45 15.82
C LYS A 6 -17.30 -45.68 14.49
N PHE A 7 -18.11 -44.64 14.34
CA PHE A 7 -18.10 -43.83 13.10
C PHE A 7 -18.13 -42.31 13.38
N ALA A 8 -17.39 -41.86 14.39
CA ALA A 8 -17.35 -40.46 14.81
C ALA A 8 -16.05 -39.73 14.40
N LEU A 9 -15.30 -40.20 13.40
CA LEU A 9 -13.98 -39.63 13.09
C LEU A 9 -13.68 -39.37 11.60
N GLU A 10 -14.65 -39.45 10.68
CA GLU A 10 -14.37 -39.22 9.24
C GLU A 10 -15.30 -38.23 8.52
N GLU A 11 -16.16 -37.47 9.22
CA GLU A 11 -17.14 -36.57 8.57
C GLU A 11 -16.83 -35.05 8.66
N THR A 12 -15.60 -34.63 8.98
CA THR A 12 -15.26 -33.18 9.07
C THR A 12 -14.50 -32.63 7.86
N LEU A 13 -14.79 -33.11 6.66
CA LEU A 13 -14.23 -32.60 5.40
C LEU A 13 -15.31 -32.31 4.34
N VAL A 14 -16.44 -31.78 4.77
CA VAL A 14 -17.37 -31.08 3.89
C VAL A 14 -17.42 -29.62 4.31
N ALA A 15 -17.04 -28.75 3.37
CA ALA A 15 -17.13 -27.30 3.43
C ALA A 15 -18.52 -26.85 3.90
N ILE A 16 -18.65 -26.56 5.19
CA ILE A 16 -19.75 -25.74 5.69
C ILE A 16 -19.18 -24.34 5.76
N THR A 17 -19.59 -23.48 4.85
CA THR A 17 -19.30 -22.06 4.92
C THR A 17 -19.79 -21.55 6.28
N PRO A 18 -18.92 -21.03 7.15
CA PRO A 18 -19.34 -20.60 8.48
C PRO A 18 -20.34 -19.45 8.35
N LEU A 19 -21.51 -19.59 9.00
CA LEU A 19 -22.55 -18.54 9.03
C LEU A 19 -22.25 -17.46 10.07
N GLN A 20 -21.41 -17.76 11.05
CA GLN A 20 -20.98 -16.87 12.11
C GLN A 20 -19.53 -17.14 12.48
N LEU A 21 -18.86 -16.13 13.04
CA LEU A 21 -17.54 -16.30 13.64
C LEU A 21 -17.66 -17.15 14.91
N ASP A 22 -16.98 -18.29 14.92
CA ASP A 22 -16.87 -19.15 16.11
C ASP A 22 -15.94 -18.45 17.12
N PRO A 23 -16.37 -18.24 18.38
CA PRO A 23 -15.51 -17.64 19.40
C PRO A 23 -14.20 -18.42 19.60
N ALA A 24 -14.19 -19.75 19.43
CA ALA A 24 -12.97 -20.54 19.54
C ALA A 24 -11.98 -20.21 18.42
N HIS A 25 -12.47 -20.03 17.18
CA HIS A 25 -11.61 -19.61 16.06
C HIS A 25 -11.09 -18.19 16.26
N ALA A 26 -11.95 -17.27 16.75
CA ALA A 26 -11.57 -15.90 17.08
C ALA A 26 -10.42 -15.86 18.10
N ASP A 27 -10.56 -16.60 19.20
CA ASP A 27 -9.56 -16.67 20.26
C ASP A 27 -8.25 -17.31 19.75
N GLU A 28 -8.34 -18.38 18.96
CA GLU A 28 -7.17 -19.06 18.37
C GLU A 28 -6.40 -18.14 17.41
N ILE A 29 -7.10 -17.42 16.53
CA ILE A 29 -6.49 -16.46 15.59
C ILE A 29 -5.74 -15.37 16.35
N ILE A 30 -6.36 -14.78 17.37
CA ILE A 30 -5.73 -13.72 18.19
C ILE A 30 -4.55 -14.27 18.98
N GLN A 31 -4.66 -15.49 19.52
CA GLN A 31 -3.58 -16.13 20.26
C GLN A 31 -2.35 -16.37 19.38
N ILE A 32 -2.53 -16.89 18.17
CA ILE A 32 -1.43 -17.10 17.22
C ILE A 32 -0.81 -15.76 16.82
N ALA A 33 -1.63 -14.72 16.58
CA ALA A 33 -1.13 -13.38 16.29
C ALA A 33 -0.29 -12.80 17.43
N ARG A 34 -0.67 -13.01 18.70
CA ARG A 34 0.13 -12.60 19.86
C ARG A 34 1.46 -13.34 19.94
N GLN A 35 1.53 -14.57 19.44
CA GLN A 35 2.74 -15.39 19.39
C GLN A 35 3.63 -15.12 18.17
N ALA A 36 3.21 -14.25 17.24
CA ALA A 36 3.98 -13.92 16.03
C ALA A 36 5.47 -13.59 16.27
N PRO A 37 5.86 -12.87 17.35
CA PRO A 37 7.26 -12.55 17.61
C PRO A 37 8.16 -13.76 17.90
N SER A 38 7.59 -14.85 18.40
CA SER A 38 8.32 -16.07 18.75
C SER A 38 8.39 -17.09 17.63
N LEU A 39 7.64 -16.91 16.53
CA LEU A 39 7.59 -17.88 15.44
C LEU A 39 8.87 -17.80 14.59
N GLN A 40 9.56 -18.94 14.45
CA GLN A 40 10.68 -19.12 13.53
C GLN A 40 10.27 -20.08 12.42
N SER A 41 10.21 -19.60 11.19
CA SER A 41 9.88 -20.40 10.00
C SER A 41 11.06 -21.29 9.52
N GLY A 42 11.77 -21.92 10.45
CA GLY A 42 13.00 -22.66 10.19
C GLY A 42 12.81 -23.94 9.36
N SER A 43 11.64 -24.57 9.40
CA SER A 43 11.28 -25.67 8.50
C SER A 43 9.76 -25.91 8.48
N GLU A 44 9.24 -26.44 7.38
CA GLU A 44 7.82 -26.81 7.21
C GLU A 44 7.33 -27.89 8.19
N ASN A 45 8.23 -28.48 9.00
CA ASN A 45 7.93 -29.45 10.04
C ASN A 45 8.12 -28.92 11.47
N ASP A 46 8.55 -27.67 11.63
CA ASP A 46 8.66 -27.03 12.94
C ASP A 46 7.28 -26.54 13.41
N ILE A 47 7.08 -26.58 14.74
CA ILE A 47 5.85 -26.20 15.43
C ILE A 47 5.36 -24.80 14.96
N ASP A 48 6.30 -23.90 14.67
CA ASP A 48 6.03 -22.55 14.20
C ASP A 48 5.43 -22.50 12.79
N GLY A 49 5.88 -23.37 11.88
CA GLY A 49 5.27 -23.53 10.55
C GLY A 49 3.84 -24.05 10.63
N ILE A 50 3.57 -24.94 11.59
CA ILE A 50 2.22 -25.45 11.86
C ILE A 50 1.30 -24.33 12.36
N HIS A 51 1.78 -23.45 13.25
CA HIS A 51 1.00 -22.30 13.73
C HIS A 51 0.66 -21.32 12.60
N ILE A 52 1.59 -21.04 11.69
CA ILE A 52 1.35 -20.16 10.54
C ILE A 52 0.32 -20.79 9.58
N LEU A 53 0.47 -22.09 9.29
CA LEU A 53 -0.46 -22.81 8.43
C LEU A 53 -1.85 -22.90 9.07
N ARG A 54 -1.91 -23.11 10.39
CA ARG A 54 -3.16 -23.11 11.16
C ARG A 54 -3.85 -21.75 11.13
N PHE A 55 -3.10 -20.66 11.33
CA PHE A 55 -3.64 -19.31 11.20
C PHE A 55 -4.20 -19.07 9.79
N LYS A 56 -3.43 -19.43 8.76
CA LYS A 56 -3.84 -19.28 7.36
C LYS A 56 -5.12 -20.04 7.06
N THR A 57 -5.19 -21.32 7.42
CA THR A 57 -6.37 -22.17 7.20
C THR A 57 -7.60 -21.67 7.95
N LEU A 58 -7.45 -21.17 9.17
CA LEU A 58 -8.56 -20.59 9.94
C LEU A 58 -9.09 -19.30 9.32
N VAL A 59 -8.20 -18.40 8.91
CA VAL A 59 -8.61 -17.14 8.28
C VAL A 59 -9.25 -17.41 6.91
N GLU A 60 -8.68 -18.32 6.11
CA GLU A 60 -9.21 -18.71 4.79
C GLU A 60 -10.59 -19.38 4.85
N LEU A 61 -10.98 -19.99 5.97
CA LEU A 61 -12.33 -20.54 6.16
C LEU A 61 -13.42 -19.46 6.00
N TYR A 62 -13.09 -18.20 6.29
CA TYR A 62 -14.00 -17.06 6.18
C TYR A 62 -13.90 -16.32 4.84
N HIS A 63 -13.25 -16.89 3.83
CA HIS A 63 -13.07 -16.25 2.52
C HIS A 63 -14.41 -15.99 1.79
N ASP A 64 -15.41 -16.84 1.97
CA ASP A 64 -16.73 -16.68 1.32
C ASP A 64 -17.55 -15.53 1.92
N ASP A 65 -17.46 -15.30 3.23
CA ASP A 65 -18.02 -14.11 3.90
C ASP A 65 -16.98 -13.49 4.86
N PRO A 66 -16.09 -12.63 4.32
CA PRO A 66 -15.02 -12.03 5.12
C PRO A 66 -15.53 -11.01 6.15
N SER A 67 -16.80 -10.57 6.06
CA SER A 67 -17.37 -9.62 7.01
C SER A 67 -17.52 -10.22 8.41
N LEU A 68 -17.56 -11.55 8.52
CA LEU A 68 -17.61 -12.25 9.81
C LEU A 68 -16.38 -11.99 10.68
N LEU A 69 -15.22 -11.73 10.06
CA LEU A 69 -13.97 -11.40 10.75
C LEU A 69 -13.95 -9.96 11.30
N ASP A 70 -14.87 -9.07 10.89
CA ASP A 70 -14.85 -7.65 11.27
C ASP A 70 -14.92 -7.44 12.79
N LYS A 71 -15.48 -8.40 13.54
CA LYS A 71 -15.55 -8.36 15.01
C LYS A 71 -14.18 -8.42 15.69
N ILE A 72 -13.23 -9.17 15.12
CA ILE A 72 -11.87 -9.34 15.66
C ILE A 72 -10.83 -8.52 14.91
N LEU A 73 -11.20 -7.98 13.75
CA LEU A 73 -10.26 -7.40 12.80
C LEU A 73 -9.46 -6.25 13.37
N VAL A 74 -10.09 -5.37 14.15
CA VAL A 74 -9.42 -4.21 14.77
C VAL A 74 -8.36 -4.68 15.76
N GLU A 75 -8.73 -5.54 16.72
CA GLU A 75 -7.80 -6.08 17.71
C GLU A 75 -6.65 -6.84 17.04
N LEU A 76 -6.96 -7.67 16.04
CA LEU A 76 -5.97 -8.47 15.32
C LEU A 76 -4.95 -7.58 14.59
N VAL A 77 -5.43 -6.57 13.87
CA VAL A 77 -4.58 -5.65 13.12
C VAL A 77 -3.73 -4.81 14.07
N ASP A 78 -4.32 -4.27 15.14
CA ASP A 78 -3.59 -3.50 16.17
C ASP A 78 -2.50 -4.35 16.84
N CYS A 79 -2.83 -5.61 17.17
CA CYS A 79 -1.87 -6.57 17.73
C CYS A 79 -0.67 -6.78 16.80
N LEU A 80 -0.92 -7.12 15.54
CA LEU A 80 0.14 -7.38 14.56
C LEU A 80 0.99 -6.14 14.27
N ILE A 81 0.36 -4.97 14.17
CA ILE A 81 1.07 -3.71 13.89
C ILE A 81 1.93 -3.29 15.08
N SER A 82 1.45 -3.48 16.31
CA SER A 82 2.25 -3.18 17.52
C SER A 82 3.54 -3.99 17.63
N GLN A 83 3.57 -5.15 16.98
CA GLN A 83 4.74 -6.05 16.93
C GLN A 83 5.72 -5.71 15.80
N VAL A 84 5.31 -4.89 14.82
CA VAL A 84 6.19 -4.47 13.72
C VAL A 84 7.09 -3.36 14.21
N VAL A 85 8.34 -3.71 14.49
CA VAL A 85 9.40 -2.75 14.78
C VAL A 85 9.99 -2.26 13.45
N LEU A 86 9.80 -0.98 13.17
CA LEU A 86 10.49 -0.26 12.10
C LEU A 86 11.75 0.37 12.72
N SER A 87 12.92 -0.20 12.43
CA SER A 87 14.20 0.25 13.02
C SER A 87 14.41 1.76 12.81
N GLU A 88 15.07 2.39 13.78
CA GLU A 88 15.50 3.79 13.67
C GLU A 88 16.76 3.92 12.83
N ASN A 89 17.55 2.84 12.72
CA ASN A 89 18.75 2.85 11.90
C ASN A 89 18.38 2.60 10.43
N PRO A 90 18.91 3.40 9.51
CA PRO A 90 18.56 3.31 8.09
C PRO A 90 19.18 2.12 7.37
N GLU A 91 20.07 1.32 8.01
CA GLU A 91 20.73 0.16 7.41
C GLU A 91 20.15 -1.19 7.87
N ASP A 92 19.32 -1.19 8.90
CA ASP A 92 18.76 -2.43 9.45
C ASP A 92 17.67 -2.98 8.53
N LEU A 93 17.63 -4.31 8.40
CA LEU A 93 16.52 -5.04 7.79
C LEU A 93 15.44 -5.33 8.84
N LEU A 94 14.29 -5.85 8.41
CA LEU A 94 13.25 -6.25 9.35
C LEU A 94 13.72 -7.41 10.22
N ASN A 95 13.44 -7.29 11.52
CA ASN A 95 13.60 -8.40 12.46
C ASN A 95 12.61 -9.52 12.11
N GLN A 96 12.96 -10.76 12.46
CA GLN A 96 12.10 -11.94 12.22
C GLN A 96 10.68 -11.76 12.77
N SER A 97 10.53 -11.17 13.97
CA SER A 97 9.22 -10.81 14.54
C SER A 97 8.39 -9.91 13.63
N SER A 98 9.01 -8.88 13.06
CA SER A 98 8.33 -7.95 12.15
C SER A 98 7.94 -8.64 10.84
N ILE A 99 8.82 -9.52 10.31
CA ILE A 99 8.55 -10.33 9.12
C ILE A 99 7.31 -11.21 9.36
N MET A 100 7.27 -11.96 10.46
CA MET A 100 6.13 -12.83 10.78
C MET A 100 4.82 -12.04 10.93
N SER A 101 4.87 -10.91 11.64
CA SER A 101 3.70 -10.06 11.85
C SER A 101 3.15 -9.51 10.51
N LEU A 102 4.05 -9.11 9.59
CA LEU A 102 3.67 -8.66 8.25
C LEU A 102 3.11 -9.78 7.37
N ILE A 103 3.62 -11.01 7.49
CA ILE A 103 3.10 -12.19 6.77
C ILE A 103 1.68 -12.52 7.23
N LEU A 104 1.44 -12.56 8.55
CA LEU A 104 0.09 -12.80 9.09
C LEU A 104 -0.87 -11.68 8.67
N LEU A 105 -0.42 -10.42 8.71
CA LEU A 105 -1.20 -9.28 8.24
C LEU A 105 -1.52 -9.38 6.74
N LYS A 106 -0.59 -9.87 5.92
CA LYS A 106 -0.80 -10.13 4.49
C LYS A 106 -1.88 -11.19 4.27
N VAL A 107 -1.89 -12.28 5.03
CA VAL A 107 -2.95 -13.31 4.97
C VAL A 107 -4.32 -12.69 5.25
N VAL A 108 -4.45 -11.91 6.32
CA VAL A 108 -5.71 -11.20 6.66
C VAL A 108 -6.11 -10.23 5.55
N THR A 109 -5.14 -9.53 4.95
CA THR A 109 -5.36 -8.59 3.84
C THR A 109 -5.87 -9.25 2.57
N VAL A 110 -5.41 -10.47 2.28
CA VAL A 110 -5.88 -11.25 1.13
C VAL A 110 -7.32 -11.70 1.33
N VAL A 111 -7.66 -12.26 2.50
CA VAL A 111 -9.01 -12.78 2.77
C VAL A 111 -10.04 -11.67 2.93
N ARG A 112 -9.76 -10.65 3.74
CA ARG A 112 -10.73 -9.57 4.01
C ARG A 112 -10.87 -8.58 2.86
N GLY A 113 -9.78 -8.40 2.11
CA GLY A 113 -9.63 -7.39 1.08
C GLY A 113 -8.92 -6.13 1.59
N TYR A 114 -7.97 -5.66 0.78
CA TYR A 114 -7.08 -4.55 1.12
C TYR A 114 -7.81 -3.25 1.52
N LYS A 115 -8.97 -2.94 0.94
CA LYS A 115 -9.68 -1.67 1.21
C LYS A 115 -10.07 -1.50 2.67
N THR A 116 -10.40 -2.60 3.35
CA THR A 116 -10.76 -2.57 4.78
C THR A 116 -9.50 -2.44 5.63
N ILE A 117 -8.47 -3.26 5.36
CA ILE A 117 -7.21 -3.22 6.12
C ILE A 117 -6.50 -1.88 5.98
N ILE A 118 -6.54 -1.26 4.79
CA ILE A 118 -5.96 0.07 4.59
C ILE A 118 -6.49 1.07 5.60
N ARG A 119 -7.78 1.01 5.97
CA ARG A 119 -8.38 1.96 6.92
C ARG A 119 -7.93 1.76 8.37
N LEU A 120 -7.40 0.57 8.68
CA LEU A 120 -6.95 0.19 10.02
C LEU A 120 -5.44 0.40 10.20
N LEU A 121 -4.68 0.46 9.10
CA LEU A 121 -3.25 0.70 9.16
C LEU A 121 -2.93 2.15 9.61
N PRO A 122 -1.81 2.37 10.32
CA PRO A 122 -1.32 3.71 10.64
C PRO A 122 -0.95 4.49 9.38
N HIS A 123 -1.37 5.76 9.31
CA HIS A 123 -1.21 6.64 8.13
C HIS A 123 -0.27 7.83 8.40
N GLU A 124 0.49 7.80 9.48
CA GLU A 124 1.27 8.95 9.94
C GLU A 124 2.49 9.20 9.04
N VAL A 125 2.77 10.48 8.81
CA VAL A 125 3.83 10.91 7.89
C VAL A 125 5.23 10.54 8.40
N TYR A 126 5.44 10.45 9.72
CA TYR A 126 6.74 10.08 10.28
C TYR A 126 7.18 8.65 9.94
N LEU A 127 6.25 7.79 9.49
CA LEU A 127 6.55 6.44 9.04
C LEU A 127 7.22 6.43 7.65
N LEU A 128 7.00 7.49 6.84
CA LEU A 128 7.44 7.52 5.45
C LEU A 128 8.96 7.29 5.29
N PRO A 129 9.85 8.01 6.01
CA PRO A 129 11.30 7.80 5.86
C PRO A 129 11.74 6.41 6.32
N LYS A 130 11.09 5.85 7.36
CA LYS A 130 11.40 4.52 7.89
C LYS A 130 11.06 3.42 6.89
N LEU A 131 9.85 3.49 6.32
CA LEU A 131 9.37 2.54 5.31
C LEU A 131 10.21 2.64 4.02
N LEU A 132 10.58 3.86 3.61
CA LEU A 132 11.45 4.10 2.48
C LEU A 132 12.83 3.46 2.66
N ALA A 133 13.51 3.73 3.79
CA ALA A 133 14.85 3.21 4.06
C ALA A 133 14.87 1.67 4.04
N LEU A 134 13.86 1.03 4.64
CA LEU A 134 13.71 -0.42 4.60
C LEU A 134 13.56 -0.95 3.16
N LEU A 135 12.69 -0.35 2.36
CA LEU A 135 12.51 -0.74 0.96
C LEU A 135 13.78 -0.49 0.14
N GLU A 136 14.53 0.58 0.39
CA GLU A 136 15.82 0.80 -0.26
C GLU A 136 16.82 -0.31 0.10
N ASN A 137 16.90 -0.71 1.37
CA ASN A 137 17.80 -1.77 1.80
C ASN A 137 17.45 -3.11 1.16
N TYR A 138 16.16 -3.45 1.12
CA TYR A 138 15.72 -4.64 0.42
C TYR A 138 16.03 -4.55 -1.09
N SER A 139 15.84 -3.39 -1.74
CA SER A 139 16.16 -3.25 -3.17
C SER A 139 17.64 -3.48 -3.53
N LYS A 140 18.56 -3.32 -2.56
CA LYS A 140 20.00 -3.58 -2.73
C LYS A 140 20.38 -5.05 -2.60
N LEU A 141 19.49 -5.89 -2.08
CA LEU A 141 19.76 -7.32 -1.91
C LEU A 141 19.59 -8.07 -3.24
N GLU A 142 20.56 -8.92 -3.59
CA GLU A 142 20.50 -9.74 -4.80
C GLU A 142 19.49 -10.90 -4.70
N LYS A 143 19.19 -11.36 -3.48
CA LYS A 143 18.30 -12.49 -3.21
C LYS A 143 17.47 -12.25 -1.96
N PHE A 144 16.21 -12.66 -2.02
CA PHE A 144 15.26 -12.65 -0.91
C PHE A 144 14.87 -14.08 -0.55
N THR A 145 14.62 -14.33 0.73
CA THR A 145 13.83 -15.49 1.14
C THR A 145 12.36 -15.31 0.75
N GLU A 146 11.62 -16.41 0.59
CA GLU A 146 10.20 -16.35 0.26
C GLU A 146 9.40 -15.54 1.29
N LEU A 147 9.79 -15.63 2.57
CA LEU A 147 9.13 -14.96 3.68
C LEU A 147 9.39 -13.45 3.70
N GLU A 148 10.63 -13.04 3.46
CA GLU A 148 10.97 -11.62 3.28
C GLU A 148 10.20 -11.04 2.11
N TYR A 149 10.09 -11.79 1.01
CA TYR A 149 9.33 -11.37 -0.14
C TYR A 149 7.84 -11.12 0.19
N GLU A 150 7.23 -12.02 0.96
CA GLU A 150 5.85 -11.83 1.43
C GLU A 150 5.69 -10.62 2.36
N ALA A 151 6.64 -10.41 3.28
CA ALA A 151 6.64 -9.25 4.16
C ALA A 151 6.83 -7.93 3.39
N ILE A 152 7.72 -7.90 2.40
CA ILE A 152 7.95 -6.76 1.51
C ILE A 152 6.66 -6.41 0.75
N CYS A 153 5.90 -7.39 0.28
CA CYS A 153 4.60 -7.12 -0.37
C CYS A 153 3.65 -6.34 0.55
N MET A 154 3.59 -6.71 1.83
CA MET A 154 2.76 -6.02 2.81
C MET A 154 3.34 -4.64 3.16
N LEU A 155 4.66 -4.54 3.30
CA LEU A 155 5.37 -3.28 3.53
C LEU A 155 5.12 -2.28 2.41
N LEU A 156 5.15 -2.75 1.15
CA LEU A 156 4.83 -1.95 -0.03
C LEU A 156 3.38 -1.45 0.01
N VAL A 157 2.43 -2.31 0.39
CA VAL A 157 1.04 -1.88 0.59
C VAL A 157 0.95 -0.81 1.69
N TRP A 158 1.70 -0.94 2.79
CA TRP A 158 1.70 0.06 3.86
C TRP A 158 2.35 1.38 3.43
N PHE A 159 3.52 1.32 2.81
CA PHE A 159 4.21 2.48 2.24
C PHE A 159 3.32 3.26 1.26
N MET A 160 2.58 2.52 0.43
CA MET A 160 1.62 3.06 -0.52
C MET A 160 0.49 3.85 0.14
N ILE A 161 0.04 3.43 1.33
CA ILE A 161 -1.00 4.12 2.09
C ILE A 161 -0.46 5.44 2.64
N VAL A 162 0.72 5.41 3.25
CA VAL A 162 1.36 6.61 3.81
C VAL A 162 1.62 7.64 2.71
N CYS A 163 2.12 7.21 1.55
CA CYS A 163 2.27 8.09 0.38
C CYS A 163 0.96 8.63 -0.19
N ARG A 164 -0.18 7.97 0.10
CA ARG A 164 -1.51 8.41 -0.37
C ARG A 164 -2.17 9.43 0.54
N ASN A 165 -1.80 9.48 1.81
CA ASN A 165 -2.34 10.47 2.74
C ASN A 165 -2.11 11.89 2.15
N PRO A 166 -3.15 12.72 1.94
CA PRO A 166 -2.97 14.11 1.54
C PRO A 166 -2.27 14.83 2.70
N PHE A 167 -0.96 15.02 2.58
CA PHE A 167 -0.10 15.57 3.62
C PHE A 167 -0.71 16.75 4.39
N ASP A 168 -0.80 16.63 5.72
CA ASP A 168 -0.96 17.75 6.63
C ASP A 168 0.44 18.26 7.00
N PHE A 169 0.83 19.41 6.43
CA PHE A 169 1.87 20.26 6.99
C PHE A 169 1.21 21.54 7.47
N ASN A 170 0.76 21.54 8.72
CA ASN A 170 0.55 22.78 9.45
C ASN A 170 1.57 22.83 10.59
N LEU A 171 2.67 23.57 10.34
CA LEU A 171 3.59 24.27 11.26
C LEU A 171 4.95 24.35 10.51
N PHE A 172 5.19 25.17 9.50
CA PHE A 172 5.08 26.62 9.47
C PHE A 172 5.10 27.03 7.98
N ALA A 173 3.94 27.36 7.43
CA ALA A 173 3.87 28.05 6.15
C ALA A 173 4.35 29.49 6.38
N GLN A 174 5.63 29.75 6.15
CA GLN A 174 6.07 31.03 5.63
C GLN A 174 6.46 30.83 4.16
N GLU A 175 5.61 31.40 3.32
CA GLU A 175 5.86 31.92 1.97
C GLU A 175 6.00 30.91 0.80
N ASP A 176 4.91 30.85 0.02
CA ASP A 176 4.78 30.67 -1.44
C ASP A 176 5.20 29.36 -2.16
N GLU A 177 5.76 28.36 -1.48
CA GLU A 177 6.05 27.05 -2.09
C GLU A 177 4.96 26.01 -1.74
N GLY A 178 4.14 25.63 -2.71
CA GLY A 178 2.97 24.76 -2.49
C GLY A 178 3.30 23.37 -1.91
N LYS A 179 2.30 22.79 -1.22
CA LYS A 179 2.23 21.49 -0.50
C LYS A 179 2.77 20.23 -1.23
N ARG A 180 3.24 20.35 -2.49
CA ARG A 180 3.73 19.26 -3.35
C ARG A 180 5.24 19.03 -3.26
N HIS A 181 5.99 19.98 -2.72
CA HIS A 181 7.46 19.95 -2.72
C HIS A 181 8.07 18.95 -1.72
N GLU A 182 7.36 18.58 -0.65
CA GLU A 182 7.84 17.67 0.39
C GLU A 182 8.06 16.24 -0.14
N LEU A 183 7.12 15.72 -0.91
CA LEU A 183 7.27 14.39 -1.54
C LEU A 183 8.26 14.43 -2.71
N ALA A 184 8.43 15.59 -3.35
CA ALA A 184 9.43 15.77 -4.41
C ALA A 184 10.87 15.58 -3.90
N LYS A 185 11.13 15.81 -2.61
CA LYS A 185 12.43 15.53 -1.97
C LYS A 185 12.77 14.03 -1.98
N TYR A 186 11.76 13.18 -1.84
CA TYR A 186 11.92 11.71 -1.80
C TYR A 186 11.60 11.05 -3.14
N GLY A 187 10.96 11.75 -4.09
CA GLY A 187 10.40 11.12 -5.28
C GLY A 187 11.44 10.40 -6.14
N THR A 188 12.67 10.91 -6.26
CA THR A 188 13.78 10.23 -6.96
C THR A 188 14.10 8.87 -6.35
N SER A 189 14.31 8.81 -5.02
CA SER A 189 14.68 7.56 -4.35
C SER A 189 13.50 6.59 -4.30
N ILE A 190 12.27 7.10 -4.10
CA ILE A 190 11.04 6.29 -4.18
C ILE A 190 10.93 5.62 -5.55
N ILE A 191 11.13 6.36 -6.64
CA ILE A 191 11.03 5.80 -8.00
C ILE A 191 12.10 4.73 -8.22
N GLN A 192 13.34 4.99 -7.82
CA GLN A 192 14.43 4.03 -7.96
C GLN A 192 14.17 2.74 -7.19
N SER A 193 13.69 2.83 -5.94
CA SER A 193 13.29 1.66 -5.17
C SER A 193 12.14 0.92 -5.84
N LEU A 194 11.07 1.63 -6.25
CA LEU A 194 9.89 1.01 -6.85
C LEU A 194 10.15 0.36 -8.21
N ASP A 195 11.08 0.90 -9.00
CA ASP A 195 11.46 0.32 -10.30
C ASP A 195 12.08 -1.07 -10.14
N SER A 196 12.88 -1.27 -9.09
CA SER A 196 13.42 -2.60 -8.75
C SER A 196 12.30 -3.61 -8.46
N TYR A 197 11.23 -3.18 -7.78
CA TYR A 197 10.12 -4.05 -7.38
C TYR A 197 9.12 -4.33 -8.50
N LEU A 198 8.94 -3.42 -9.45
CA LEU A 198 8.07 -3.65 -10.62
C LEU A 198 8.63 -4.73 -11.56
N ASN A 199 9.95 -4.87 -11.60
CA ASN A 199 10.63 -5.91 -12.38
C ASN A 199 10.59 -7.29 -11.69
N LEU A 200 10.31 -7.35 -10.39
CA LEU A 200 10.06 -8.62 -9.72
C LEU A 200 8.71 -9.16 -10.19
N GLU A 201 8.65 -10.46 -10.48
CA GLU A 201 7.40 -11.15 -10.79
C GLU A 201 6.50 -11.20 -9.55
N MET A 202 5.88 -10.07 -9.21
CA MET A 202 4.93 -10.04 -8.11
C MET A 202 3.65 -10.74 -8.48
N ASN A 203 3.41 -11.89 -7.85
CA ASN A 203 2.15 -12.61 -7.92
C ASN A 203 1.00 -11.83 -7.24
N ASN A 204 1.31 -10.78 -6.47
CA ASN A 204 0.32 -9.93 -5.83
C ASN A 204 -0.10 -8.76 -6.73
N SER A 205 -1.17 -8.96 -7.49
CA SER A 205 -1.79 -7.98 -8.39
C SER A 205 -2.17 -6.67 -7.68
N ASN A 206 -2.57 -6.74 -6.40
CA ASN A 206 -2.94 -5.56 -5.63
C ASN A 206 -1.72 -4.70 -5.30
N ALA A 207 -0.58 -5.30 -4.94
CA ALA A 207 0.66 -4.57 -4.67
C ALA A 207 1.12 -3.82 -5.93
N LYS A 208 1.17 -4.50 -7.09
CA LYS A 208 1.48 -3.88 -8.39
C LYS A 208 0.53 -2.73 -8.75
N LEU A 209 -0.78 -2.94 -8.56
CA LEU A 209 -1.78 -1.91 -8.78
C LEU A 209 -1.54 -0.68 -7.89
N GLN A 210 -1.16 -0.89 -6.62
CA GLN A 210 -0.84 0.22 -5.73
C GLN A 210 0.41 0.95 -6.24
N MET A 211 1.50 0.24 -6.55
CA MET A 211 2.76 0.82 -7.06
C MET A 211 2.55 1.73 -8.27
N VAL A 212 1.85 1.24 -9.29
CA VAL A 212 1.53 2.00 -10.50
C VAL A 212 0.83 3.31 -10.15
N LYS A 213 -0.12 3.29 -9.22
CA LYS A 213 -0.84 4.50 -8.78
C LYS A 213 0.04 5.49 -8.01
N LEU A 214 1.09 5.03 -7.31
CA LEU A 214 2.05 5.93 -6.66
C LEU A 214 2.98 6.56 -7.66
N ILE A 215 3.53 5.79 -8.59
CA ILE A 215 4.40 6.30 -9.65
C ILE A 215 3.69 7.39 -10.46
N GLN A 216 2.41 7.19 -10.77
CA GLN A 216 1.56 8.21 -11.39
C GLN A 216 1.44 9.48 -10.54
N ARG A 217 1.15 9.32 -9.24
CA ARG A 217 1.00 10.45 -8.33
C ARG A 217 2.31 11.23 -8.19
N ILE A 218 3.44 10.54 -8.11
CA ILE A 218 4.77 11.17 -8.07
C ILE A 218 5.04 11.89 -9.39
N GLY A 219 4.74 11.29 -10.54
CA GLY A 219 4.87 11.96 -11.84
C GLY A 219 4.07 13.26 -11.92
N LEU A 220 2.83 13.25 -11.43
CA LEU A 220 1.99 14.45 -11.36
C LEU A 220 2.49 15.53 -10.40
N ILE A 221 3.39 15.21 -9.47
CA ILE A 221 4.03 16.20 -8.59
C ILE A 221 5.12 16.97 -9.35
N TYR A 222 5.88 16.29 -10.20
CA TYR A 222 6.96 16.89 -10.99
C TYR A 222 6.45 17.62 -12.25
N LEU A 223 5.23 17.32 -12.68
CA LEU A 223 4.58 18.03 -13.80
C LEU A 223 3.93 19.33 -13.32
N LYS A 224 4.14 20.42 -14.07
CA LYS A 224 3.43 21.69 -13.82
C LYS A 224 1.92 21.47 -13.95
N PRO A 225 1.10 21.95 -13.00
CA PRO A 225 -0.35 21.84 -13.13
C PRO A 225 -0.80 22.69 -14.33
N LYS A 226 -1.34 22.04 -15.37
CA LYS A 226 -2.06 22.72 -16.44
C LYS A 226 -3.54 22.85 -16.02
N PRO A 227 -4.01 24.00 -15.52
CA PRO A 227 -5.43 24.16 -15.26
C PRO A 227 -6.17 24.02 -16.58
N ALA A 228 -7.27 23.26 -16.60
CA ALA A 228 -8.08 23.15 -17.80
C ALA A 228 -8.66 24.52 -18.18
N ASN A 229 -8.67 24.84 -19.48
CA ASN A 229 -9.12 26.15 -19.99
C ASN A 229 -10.60 26.44 -19.67
N TRP A 230 -11.39 25.40 -19.37
CA TRP A 230 -12.79 25.51 -18.95
C TRP A 230 -12.98 25.66 -17.43
N ARG A 231 -11.91 25.62 -16.62
CA ARG A 231 -12.01 25.72 -15.16
C ARG A 231 -12.62 27.07 -14.78
N TYR A 232 -13.71 27.02 -14.03
CA TYR A 232 -14.31 28.20 -13.41
C TYR A 232 -13.26 28.95 -12.60
N LYS A 233 -12.92 30.17 -13.03
CA LYS A 233 -12.15 31.13 -12.22
C LYS A 233 -13.13 31.70 -11.20
N CYS A 234 -13.15 31.10 -10.00
CA CYS A 234 -13.93 31.66 -8.90
C CYS A 234 -13.37 33.05 -8.62
N GLY A 235 -14.23 34.07 -8.63
CA GLY A 235 -13.84 35.43 -8.29
C GLY A 235 -13.27 35.53 -6.87
N VAL A 236 -12.79 36.72 -6.52
CA VAL A 236 -12.28 37.04 -5.18
C VAL A 236 -13.34 36.69 -4.12
N ARG A 237 -12.92 36.36 -2.89
CA ARG A 237 -13.83 35.97 -1.78
C ARG A 237 -14.92 37.00 -1.48
N SER A 238 -14.77 38.25 -1.94
CA SER A 238 -15.79 39.29 -1.88
C SER A 238 -16.55 39.43 -3.19
N LEU A 239 -17.87 39.21 -3.13
CA LEU A 239 -18.78 39.43 -4.27
C LEU A 239 -18.78 40.90 -4.72
N GLU A 240 -18.57 41.84 -3.79
CA GLU A 240 -18.54 43.27 -4.09
C GLU A 240 -17.31 43.66 -4.93
N GLU A 241 -16.16 43.03 -4.69
CA GLU A 241 -14.97 43.19 -5.52
C GLU A 241 -15.17 42.58 -6.91
N ASN A 242 -15.81 41.41 -6.99
CA ASN A 242 -16.13 40.77 -8.27
C ASN A 242 -17.10 41.60 -9.12
N LEU A 243 -18.04 42.31 -8.49
CA LEU A 243 -18.99 43.20 -9.16
C LEU A 243 -18.35 44.52 -9.62
N LYS A 244 -17.27 44.96 -8.97
CA LYS A 244 -16.48 46.14 -9.39
C LYS A 244 -15.56 45.84 -10.58
N ILE A 245 -15.31 44.57 -10.92
CA ILE A 245 -14.66 44.16 -12.17
C ILE A 245 -15.68 44.31 -13.31
N VAL A 246 -15.99 45.57 -13.63
CA VAL A 246 -16.81 45.93 -14.79
C VAL A 246 -15.88 45.95 -15.99
N GLU A 247 -15.72 44.77 -16.59
CA GLU A 247 -15.56 44.48 -18.01
C GLU A 247 -14.92 43.10 -18.14
N PRO A 248 -15.47 42.18 -18.94
CA PRO A 248 -14.75 40.99 -19.30
C PRO A 248 -13.58 41.49 -20.15
N LYS A 249 -12.37 41.52 -19.58
CA LYS A 249 -11.20 41.29 -20.39
C LYS A 249 -11.40 39.90 -21.00
N MET A 250 -12.04 39.84 -22.17
CA MET A 250 -11.56 38.95 -23.22
C MET A 250 -10.12 39.37 -23.45
N GLU A 251 -9.23 38.95 -22.53
CA GLU A 251 -7.88 38.64 -22.92
C GLU A 251 -8.08 37.76 -24.14
N ASN A 252 -7.65 38.29 -25.28
CA ASN A 252 -7.55 37.56 -26.52
C ASN A 252 -7.19 36.12 -26.16
N ILE A 253 -7.81 35.18 -26.87
CA ILE A 253 -7.19 33.89 -27.17
C ILE A 253 -5.92 34.25 -27.96
N SER A 254 -4.97 34.86 -27.28
CA SER A 254 -3.57 34.88 -27.58
C SER A 254 -3.32 33.40 -27.72
N GLN A 255 -2.85 33.01 -28.90
CA GLN A 255 -2.17 31.75 -29.04
C GLN A 255 -1.20 31.70 -27.87
N GLU A 256 -1.56 30.98 -26.79
CA GLU A 256 -0.59 30.45 -25.87
C GLU A 256 0.25 29.61 -26.80
N THR A 257 1.35 30.19 -27.27
CA THR A 257 2.51 29.40 -27.61
C THR A 257 2.60 28.41 -26.45
N ASP A 258 2.45 27.13 -26.76
CA ASP A 258 3.02 26.07 -25.95
C ASP A 258 4.51 26.42 -25.83
N GLU A 259 4.84 27.40 -24.97
CA GLU A 259 6.11 27.44 -24.30
C GLU A 259 6.05 26.15 -23.49
N VAL A 260 6.53 25.08 -24.14
CA VAL A 260 6.96 23.87 -23.49
C VAL A 260 7.96 24.39 -22.48
N ALA A 261 7.48 24.68 -21.27
CA ALA A 261 8.33 25.19 -20.23
C ALA A 261 9.43 24.15 -20.11
N GLU A 262 10.63 24.53 -20.54
CA GLU A 262 11.75 23.63 -20.65
C GLU A 262 11.91 23.02 -19.27
N LEU A 263 11.58 21.74 -19.16
CA LEU A 263 11.72 21.04 -17.90
C LEU A 263 13.22 20.97 -17.64
N ASP A 264 13.59 21.17 -16.38
CA ASP A 264 14.96 20.92 -15.97
C ASP A 264 15.37 19.50 -16.40
N PRO A 265 16.57 19.31 -16.99
CA PRO A 265 17.01 18.03 -17.53
C PRO A 265 16.98 16.87 -16.51
N GLU A 266 17.11 17.13 -15.20
CA GLU A 266 16.95 16.09 -14.17
C GLU A 266 15.48 15.69 -14.02
N THR A 267 14.57 16.67 -14.06
CA THR A 267 13.12 16.42 -14.01
C THR A 267 12.66 15.62 -15.23
N GLN A 268 13.22 15.91 -16.41
CA GLN A 268 12.92 15.16 -17.63
C GLN A 268 13.37 13.69 -17.54
N LYS A 269 14.59 13.42 -17.06
CA LYS A 269 15.08 12.05 -16.82
C LYS A 269 14.20 11.28 -15.83
N LEU A 270 13.70 11.97 -14.81
CA LEU A 270 12.82 11.37 -13.82
C LEU A 270 11.47 11.00 -14.43
N ILE A 271 10.88 11.88 -15.25
CA ILE A 271 9.64 11.58 -15.99
C ILE A 271 9.86 10.43 -16.96
N ASP A 272 10.99 10.37 -17.66
CA ASP A 272 11.30 9.26 -18.57
C ASP A 272 11.39 7.93 -17.80
N THR A 273 11.97 7.95 -16.60
CA THR A 273 11.98 6.76 -15.71
C THR A 273 10.57 6.35 -15.31
N ILE A 274 9.73 7.32 -14.90
CA ILE A 274 8.32 7.07 -14.55
C ILE A 274 7.57 6.47 -15.74
N LEU A 275 7.73 7.03 -16.94
CA LEU A 275 7.08 6.53 -18.15
C LEU A 275 7.54 5.11 -18.48
N LYS A 276 8.84 4.79 -18.33
CA LYS A 276 9.35 3.43 -18.48
C LYS A 276 8.67 2.47 -17.50
N SER A 277 8.60 2.82 -16.21
CA SER A 277 7.93 1.98 -15.21
C SER A 277 6.43 1.80 -15.48
N LEU A 278 5.74 2.83 -16.00
CA LEU A 278 4.33 2.72 -16.43
C LEU A 278 4.15 1.84 -17.67
N LEU A 279 5.07 1.91 -18.64
CA LEU A 279 5.05 1.03 -19.82
C LEU A 279 5.24 -0.43 -19.44
N ILE A 280 6.09 -0.72 -18.43
CA ILE A 280 6.21 -2.07 -17.85
C ILE A 280 4.85 -2.50 -17.25
N GLY A 281 4.19 -1.61 -16.50
CA GLY A 281 2.86 -1.87 -15.94
C GLY A 281 1.75 -2.16 -16.97
N ILE A 282 1.86 -1.63 -18.20
CA ILE A 282 0.93 -1.93 -19.31
C ILE A 282 1.10 -3.35 -19.85
N GLN A 283 2.28 -3.96 -19.68
CA GLN A 283 2.57 -5.33 -20.10
C GLN A 283 2.13 -6.37 -19.07
N ASP A 284 1.61 -5.95 -17.91
CA ASP A 284 1.23 -6.86 -16.84
C ASP A 284 0.07 -7.82 -17.23
N LYS A 285 0.04 -9.01 -16.64
CA LYS A 285 -0.99 -10.03 -16.91
C LYS A 285 -2.39 -9.54 -16.47
N GLU A 286 -2.45 -8.73 -15.42
CA GLU A 286 -3.69 -8.31 -14.78
C GLU A 286 -4.30 -7.07 -15.42
N ASN A 287 -5.58 -7.14 -15.82
CA ASN A 287 -6.26 -6.05 -16.51
C ASN A 287 -6.34 -4.75 -15.70
N ASN A 288 -6.53 -4.86 -14.38
CA ASN A 288 -6.63 -3.70 -13.49
C ASN A 288 -5.31 -2.92 -13.40
N VAL A 289 -4.18 -3.62 -13.41
CA VAL A 289 -2.83 -3.02 -13.41
C VAL A 289 -2.60 -2.33 -14.75
N ARG A 290 -2.84 -3.03 -15.87
CA ARG A 290 -2.70 -2.47 -17.23
C ARG A 290 -3.54 -1.21 -17.44
N THR A 291 -4.82 -1.27 -17.11
CA THR A 291 -5.75 -0.14 -17.27
C THR A 291 -5.35 1.03 -16.37
N SER A 292 -4.84 0.76 -15.18
CA SER A 292 -4.35 1.83 -14.30
C SER A 292 -3.10 2.45 -14.90
N ALA A 293 -2.10 1.66 -15.31
CA ALA A 293 -0.86 2.14 -15.91
C ALA A 293 -1.13 3.02 -17.14
N ALA A 294 -2.03 2.57 -18.02
CA ALA A 294 -2.46 3.32 -19.20
C ALA A 294 -3.11 4.68 -18.90
N LYS A 295 -3.77 4.85 -17.74
CA LYS A 295 -4.32 6.16 -17.32
C LYS A 295 -3.25 7.15 -16.88
N GLY A 296 -2.06 6.67 -16.56
CA GLY A 296 -0.95 7.49 -16.09
C GLY A 296 -0.08 8.06 -17.21
N ILE A 297 -0.13 7.43 -18.38
CA ILE A 297 0.49 7.90 -19.62
C ILE A 297 -0.47 8.91 -20.27
#